data_AF-A0A972DAR4-F1
#
_entry.id   AF-A0A972DAR4-F1
#
_cell.length_a   1.000
_cell.length_b   1.000
_cell.length_c   1.000
_cell.angle_alpha   90.00
_cell.angle_beta   90.00
_cell.angle_gamma   90.00
#
_symmetry.space_group_name_H-M   'P 1'
#
loop_
_entity.id
_entity.type
_entity.pdbx_description
1 polymer ?
#
loop_
_entity_poly.entity_id
_entity_poly.type
_entity_poly.pdbx_seq_one_letter_code
_entity_poly.pdbx_strand_id
1 'polypeptide(L)'
;MRVLTYSIPENGSLKGKRAIVKSAIERASGRFNAAVAEVGAHDEHRRAVVGVSVLSTSKAHAARMLDEVQALLDRAEGWIPLSQRTELVPIGVDATATMGDDLEWTDFDDDEDDTDGR
;
A
#
# COMPACT_ATOMS: atom_id res chain seq x y z
N MET A 1 -1.79 -1.38 -0.65
CA MET A 1 -1.17 -0.95 -1.91
C MET A 1 -2.25 -0.80 -2.98
N ARG A 2 -2.09 0.18 -3.87
CA ARG A 2 -2.94 0.38 -5.04
C ARG A 2 -2.06 0.45 -6.29
N VAL A 3 -2.50 -0.20 -7.37
CA VAL A 3 -1.90 -0.09 -8.70
C VAL A 3 -2.89 0.67 -9.58
N LEU A 4 -2.43 1.75 -10.18
CA LEU A 4 -3.20 2.67 -11.00
C LEU A 4 -2.65 2.62 -12.43
N THR A 5 -3.53 2.39 -13.40
CA THR A 5 -3.15 2.37 -14.82
C THR A 5 -3.73 3.60 -15.50
N TYR A 6 -2.89 4.31 -16.25
CA TYR A 6 -3.24 5.52 -16.99
C TYR A 6 -2.88 5.38 -18.48
N SER A 7 -3.71 5.98 -19.33
CA SER A 7 -3.37 6.30 -20.71
C SER A 7 -2.81 7.72 -20.80
N ILE A 8 -1.79 7.92 -21.62
CA ILE A 8 -1.15 9.21 -21.90
C ILE A 8 -1.09 9.39 -23.42
N PRO A 9 -2.22 9.66 -24.09
CA PRO A 9 -2.33 9.61 -25.54
C PRO A 9 -1.41 10.61 -26.26
N GLU A 10 -1.23 11.79 -25.68
CA GLU A 10 -0.43 12.89 -26.25
C GLU A 10 1.09 12.66 -26.15
N ASN A 11 1.53 11.67 -25.36
CA ASN A 11 2.95 11.41 -25.26
C ASN A 11 3.44 10.62 -26.49
N GLY A 12 4.52 11.10 -27.11
CA GLY A 12 5.08 10.53 -28.35
C GLY A 12 6.41 9.78 -28.18
N SER A 13 6.95 9.68 -26.96
CA SER A 13 8.25 9.01 -26.76
C SER A 13 8.45 8.46 -25.35
N LEU A 14 9.30 7.45 -25.21
CA LEU A 14 9.68 6.90 -23.90
C LEU A 14 10.38 7.93 -23.02
N LYS A 15 11.19 8.81 -23.61
CA LYS A 15 11.85 9.90 -22.88
C LYS A 15 10.82 10.89 -22.32
N GLY A 16 9.81 11.25 -23.11
CA GLY A 16 8.71 12.11 -22.68
C GLY A 16 7.93 11.50 -21.53
N LYS A 17 7.58 10.20 -21.64
CA LYS A 17 6.92 9.44 -20.57
C LYS A 17 7.72 9.50 -19.28
N ARG A 18 9.01 9.17 -19.34
CA ARG A 18 9.88 9.15 -18.15
C ARG A 18 9.91 10.49 -17.44
N ALA A 19 9.92 11.60 -18.18
CA ALA A 19 9.90 12.94 -17.59
C ALA A 19 8.57 13.24 -16.86
N ILE A 20 7.44 13.03 -17.53
CA ILE A 20 6.11 13.37 -16.96
C ILE A 20 5.74 12.43 -15.81
N VAL A 21 6.02 11.13 -15.93
CA VAL A 21 5.74 10.12 -14.91
C VAL A 21 6.61 10.36 -13.68
N LYS A 22 7.92 10.61 -13.87
CA LYS A 22 8.82 10.94 -12.77
C LYS A 22 8.35 12.19 -12.00
N SER A 23 7.96 13.26 -12.72
CA SER A 23 7.44 14.47 -12.07
C SER A 23 6.15 14.22 -11.27
N ALA A 24 5.24 13.37 -11.78
CA ALA A 24 4.03 13.00 -11.05
C ALA A 24 4.34 12.19 -9.79
N ILE A 25 5.26 11.21 -9.90
CA ILE A 25 5.71 10.38 -8.78
C ILE A 25 6.40 11.23 -7.71
N GLU A 26 7.35 12.10 -8.08
CA GLU A 26 8.09 12.95 -7.14
C GLU A 26 7.15 13.90 -6.37
N ARG A 27 6.13 14.45 -7.05
CA ARG A 27 5.10 15.27 -6.40
C ARG A 27 4.27 14.47 -5.40
N ALA A 28 3.91 13.23 -5.73
CA ALA A 28 3.15 12.37 -4.83
C ALA A 28 3.98 11.93 -3.62
N SER A 29 5.20 11.44 -3.85
CA SER A 29 6.11 11.01 -2.77
C SER A 29 6.56 12.15 -1.86
N GLY A 30 6.66 13.38 -2.39
CA GLY A 30 7.01 14.55 -1.58
C GLY A 30 5.86 15.09 -0.73
N ARG A 31 4.61 14.79 -1.09
CA ARG A 31 3.41 15.30 -0.40
C ARG A 31 2.86 14.33 0.64
N PHE A 32 3.01 13.02 0.42
CA PHE A 32 2.39 11.99 1.23
C PHE A 32 3.46 11.06 1.82
N ASN A 33 3.21 10.51 3.00
CA ASN A 33 4.01 9.41 3.54
C ASN A 33 3.65 8.09 2.83
N ALA A 34 3.98 8.02 1.55
CA ALA A 34 3.64 6.93 0.65
C ALA A 34 4.83 6.62 -0.27
N ALA A 35 5.08 5.34 -0.51
CA ALA A 35 6.00 4.93 -1.56
C ALA A 35 5.24 4.86 -2.90
N VAL A 36 5.71 5.60 -3.88
CA VAL A 36 5.10 5.74 -5.21
C VAL A 36 6.14 5.43 -6.28
N ALA A 37 5.80 4.61 -7.26
CA ALA A 37 6.73 4.22 -8.33
C ALA A 37 5.99 3.86 -9.62
N GLU A 38 6.65 3.96 -10.76
CA GLU A 38 6.19 3.31 -11.99
C GLU A 38 6.55 1.82 -11.88
N VAL A 39 5.57 0.93 -12.04
CA VAL A 39 5.71 -0.51 -11.79
C VAL A 39 5.43 -1.38 -13.02
N GLY A 40 5.15 -0.78 -14.18
CA GLY A 40 4.87 -1.51 -15.40
C GLY A 40 4.68 -0.64 -16.65
N ALA A 41 4.48 -1.32 -17.79
CA ALA A 41 4.34 -0.72 -19.11
C ALA A 41 5.54 0.16 -19.55
N HIS A 42 6.75 -0.12 -19.06
CA HIS A 42 7.93 0.73 -19.29
C HIS A 42 8.30 0.95 -20.76
N ASP A 43 7.94 0.02 -21.65
CA ASP A 43 8.17 0.11 -23.10
C ASP A 43 6.99 0.70 -23.88
N GLU A 44 5.88 1.01 -23.20
CA GLU A 44 4.71 1.67 -23.76
C GLU A 44 4.72 3.15 -23.38
N HIS A 45 5.07 4.03 -24.32
CA HIS A 45 5.15 5.47 -24.05
C HIS A 45 3.77 6.12 -23.79
N ARG A 46 2.66 5.51 -24.25
CA ARG A 46 1.28 6.00 -24.05
C ARG A 46 0.57 5.37 -22.86
N ARG A 47 1.26 4.56 -22.04
CA ARG A 47 0.67 3.89 -20.88
C ARG A 47 1.59 4.01 -19.68
N ALA A 48 1.04 4.37 -18.53
CA ALA A 48 1.78 4.37 -17.26
C ALA A 48 1.07 3.48 -16.26
N VAL A 49 1.83 2.62 -15.57
CA VAL A 49 1.33 1.82 -14.45
C VAL A 49 2.06 2.29 -13.21
N VAL A 50 1.32 2.90 -12.28
CA VAL A 50 1.88 3.51 -11.06
C VAL A 50 1.43 2.69 -9.84
N GLY A 51 2.39 2.23 -9.05
CA GLY A 51 2.16 1.59 -7.76
C GLY A 51 2.24 2.61 -6.64
N VAL A 52 1.29 2.54 -5.70
CA VAL A 52 1.23 3.35 -4.48
C VAL A 52 1.10 2.42 -3.29
N SER A 53 1.99 2.56 -2.31
CA SER A 53 1.93 1.82 -1.05
C SER A 53 1.99 2.76 0.14
N VAL A 54 1.22 2.42 1.17
CA VAL A 54 1.09 3.17 2.42
C VAL A 54 1.04 2.19 3.57
N LEU A 55 1.54 2.62 4.74
CA LEU A 55 1.44 1.89 6.00
C LEU A 55 0.58 2.67 6.97
N SER A 56 -0.26 1.97 7.73
CA SER A 56 -1.23 2.60 8.63
C SER A 56 -1.70 1.59 9.68
N THR A 57 -2.03 2.09 10.87
CA THR A 57 -2.62 1.30 11.96
C THR A 57 -4.12 1.01 11.74
N SER A 58 -4.77 1.69 10.80
CA SER A 58 -6.17 1.41 10.44
C SER A 58 -6.38 1.30 8.93
N LYS A 59 -7.27 0.37 8.54
CA LYS A 59 -7.68 0.15 7.15
C LYS A 59 -8.33 1.41 6.54
N ALA A 60 -9.18 2.10 7.32
CA ALA A 60 -9.85 3.31 6.87
C ALA A 60 -8.86 4.45 6.58
N HIS A 61 -7.85 4.64 7.43
CA HIS A 61 -6.81 5.64 7.19
C HIS A 61 -5.93 5.27 5.99
N ALA A 62 -5.58 3.98 5.83
CA ALA A 62 -4.84 3.51 4.65
C ALA A 62 -5.61 3.79 3.35
N ALA A 63 -6.92 3.49 3.32
CA ALA A 63 -7.77 3.74 2.17
C ALA A 63 -7.83 5.23 1.82
N ARG A 64 -8.06 6.10 2.80
CA ARG A 64 -8.06 7.57 2.59
C ARG A 64 -6.74 8.08 2.01
N MET A 65 -5.60 7.64 2.55
CA MET A 65 -4.30 8.04 2.00
C MET A 65 -4.12 7.57 0.54
N LEU A 66 -4.54 6.36 0.20
CA LEU A 66 -4.50 5.87 -1.19
C LEU A 66 -5.40 6.70 -2.10
N ASP A 67 -6.59 7.07 -1.64
CA ASP A 67 -7.53 7.90 -2.39
C ASP A 67 -6.98 9.33 -2.61
N GLU A 68 -6.32 9.91 -1.61
CA GLU A 68 -5.67 11.23 -1.74
C GLU A 68 -4.51 11.22 -2.73
N VAL A 69 -3.67 10.17 -2.71
CA VAL A 69 -2.58 10.02 -3.68
C VAL A 69 -3.14 9.84 -5.10
N GLN A 70 -4.17 8.99 -5.25
CA GLN A 70 -4.83 8.81 -6.53
C GLN A 70 -5.43 10.12 -7.04
N ALA A 71 -6.14 10.87 -6.18
CA ALA A 71 -6.72 12.16 -6.56
C ALA A 71 -5.66 13.19 -6.99
N LEU A 72 -4.42 13.10 -6.46
CA LEU A 72 -3.31 13.92 -6.95
C LEU A 72 -2.87 13.49 -8.35
N LEU A 73 -2.72 12.18 -8.59
CA LEU A 73 -2.30 11.63 -9.87
C LEU A 73 -3.35 11.86 -10.97
N ASP A 74 -4.63 11.76 -10.64
CA ASP A 74 -5.75 11.99 -11.56
C ASP A 74 -5.82 13.45 -12.05
N ARG A 75 -5.17 14.39 -11.34
CA ARG A 75 -5.04 15.80 -11.76
C ARG A 75 -3.87 16.04 -12.70
N ALA A 76 -3.08 15.01 -13.03
CA ALA A 76 -2.02 15.15 -14.02
C ALA A 76 -2.62 15.41 -15.40
N GLU A 77 -2.15 16.47 -16.06
CA GLU A 77 -2.66 16.88 -17.37
C GLU A 77 -2.43 15.79 -18.42
N GLY A 78 -3.48 15.45 -19.17
CA GLY A 78 -3.43 14.45 -20.24
C GLY A 78 -3.37 12.99 -19.77
N TRP A 79 -3.48 12.72 -18.46
CA TRP A 79 -3.54 11.36 -17.93
C TRP A 79 -5.00 10.92 -17.82
N ILE A 80 -5.33 9.82 -18.47
CA ILE A 80 -6.69 9.26 -18.46
C ILE A 80 -6.68 7.98 -17.62
N PRO A 81 -7.42 7.90 -16.51
CA PRO A 81 -7.52 6.68 -15.71
C PRO A 81 -8.12 5.53 -16.54
N LEU A 82 -7.50 4.36 -16.48
CA LEU A 82 -7.97 3.15 -17.18
C LEU A 82 -8.46 2.10 -16.19
N SER A 83 -7.64 1.76 -15.20
CA SER A 83 -7.97 0.73 -14.23
C SER A 83 -7.26 0.98 -12.90
N GLN A 84 -7.85 0.44 -11.84
CA GLN A 84 -7.27 0.46 -10.51
C GLN A 84 -7.41 -0.91 -9.86
N ARG A 85 -6.40 -1.33 -9.11
CA ARG A 85 -6.45 -2.51 -8.26
C ARG A 85 -5.94 -2.17 -6.88
N THR A 86 -6.67 -2.55 -5.84
CA THR A 86 -6.30 -2.28 -4.44
C THR A 86 -6.16 -3.58 -3.67
N GLU A 87 -5.07 -3.71 -2.94
CA GLU A 87 -4.83 -4.80 -2.00
C GLU A 87 -4.50 -4.19 -0.64
N LEU A 88 -5.33 -4.45 0.37
CA LEU A 88 -5.07 -4.04 1.76
C LEU A 88 -4.70 -5.29 2.56
N VAL A 89 -3.42 -5.39 2.91
CA VAL A 89 -2.87 -6.52 3.66
C VAL A 89 -2.72 -6.09 5.12
N PRO A 90 -3.48 -6.67 6.07
CA PRO A 90 -3.21 -6.47 7.48
C PRO A 90 -1.88 -7.17 7.81
N ILE A 91 -0.99 -6.45 8.47
CA ILE A 91 0.27 -6.99 8.98
C ILE A 91 0.12 -7.10 10.49
N GLY A 92 0.06 -8.33 11.00
CA GLY A 92 0.14 -8.59 12.44
C GLY A 92 1.52 -8.18 12.95
N VAL A 93 1.55 -7.52 14.12
CA VAL A 93 2.80 -7.03 14.73
C VAL A 93 3.27 -7.91 15.89
N ASP A 94 2.50 -8.93 16.27
CA ASP A 94 2.84 -9.85 17.34
C ASP A 94 3.51 -11.11 16.78
N ALA A 95 4.63 -11.51 17.41
CA ALA A 95 5.32 -12.78 17.12
C ALA A 95 4.48 -14.03 17.45
N THR A 96 3.27 -13.84 17.99
CA THR A 96 2.31 -14.88 18.36
C THR A 96 1.14 -15.01 17.38
N ALA A 97 1.14 -14.30 16.24
CA ALA A 97 0.01 -14.29 15.30
C ALA A 97 -0.24 -15.62 14.53
N THR A 98 0.15 -16.78 15.08
CA THR A 98 -0.42 -18.09 14.69
C THR A 98 -0.58 -19.03 15.89
N MET A 99 -0.82 -18.50 17.09
CA MET A 99 -1.39 -19.26 18.20
C MET A 99 -2.75 -18.64 18.50
N GLY A 100 -3.80 -19.45 18.33
CA GLY A 100 -5.20 -19.00 18.35
C GLY A 100 -5.55 -18.20 19.60
N ASP A 101 -6.43 -17.24 19.41
CA ASP A 101 -7.00 -16.30 20.40
C ASP A 101 -7.75 -16.98 21.58
N ASP A 102 -7.52 -18.25 21.88
CA ASP A 102 -8.33 -19.07 22.79
C ASP A 102 -7.56 -19.56 24.04
N LEU A 103 -6.30 -19.16 24.27
CA LEU A 103 -5.58 -19.53 25.49
C LEU A 103 -5.50 -18.34 26.44
N GLU A 104 -6.38 -18.33 27.44
CA GLU A 104 -6.26 -17.42 28.58
C GLU A 104 -5.12 -17.91 29.48
N TRP A 105 -4.29 -16.98 29.94
CA TRP A 105 -3.14 -17.24 30.82
C TRP A 105 -3.51 -17.97 32.14
N THR A 106 -4.79 -18.01 32.46
CA THR A 106 -5.36 -18.73 33.62
C THR A 106 -5.34 -20.24 33.48
N ASP A 107 -5.15 -20.79 32.28
CA ASP A 107 -5.09 -22.24 32.05
C ASP A 107 -3.73 -22.87 32.44
N PHE A 108 -2.76 -22.04 32.87
CA PHE A 108 -1.44 -22.47 33.32
C PHE A 108 -1.23 -22.42 34.84
N ASP A 109 -2.22 -21.96 35.61
CA ASP A 109 -2.17 -21.88 37.08
C ASP A 109 -3.03 -22.96 37.74
N ASP A 110 -2.91 -24.22 37.28
CA ASP A 110 -3.47 -25.36 38.00
C ASP A 110 -2.45 -26.51 38.02
N ASP A 111 -1.63 -26.53 39.06
CA ASP A 111 -1.30 -27.75 39.77
C ASP A 111 -0.96 -27.36 41.22
N GLU A 112 -1.96 -27.56 42.09
CA GLU A 112 -1.80 -27.72 43.53
C GLU A 112 -0.66 -28.72 43.81
N ASP A 113 0.35 -28.33 44.57
CA ASP A 113 1.18 -29.29 45.31
C ASP A 113 1.20 -28.92 46.79
N ASP A 114 0.05 -29.14 47.43
CA ASP A 114 0.00 -29.44 48.86
C ASP A 114 0.39 -30.91 49.05
N THR A 115 1.60 -31.17 49.56
CA THR A 115 1.85 -31.90 50.83
C THR A 115 3.31 -32.39 50.93
N ASP A 116 4.02 -31.98 51.99
CA ASP A 116 4.58 -32.94 52.97
C ASP A 116 4.92 -32.22 54.28
N GLY A 117 4.62 -32.92 55.38
CA GLY A 117 4.54 -32.40 56.73
C GLY A 117 5.87 -32.27 57.47
N ARG A 118 5.75 -31.63 58.63
CA ARG A 118 6.62 -31.83 59.80
C ARG A 118 5.84 -31.59 61.08
#